data_AF-A0A849HIT8-F1
#
_entry.id   AF-A0A849HIT8-F1
#
_cell.length_a   1.000
_cell.length_b   1.000
_cell.length_c   1.000
_cell.angle_alpha   90.00
_cell.angle_beta   90.00
_cell.angle_gamma   90.00
#
_symmetry.space_group_name_H-M   'P 1'
#
loop_
_entity.id
_entity.type
_entity.pdbx_description
1 polymer ?
#
loop_
_entity_poly.entity_id
_entity_poly.type
_entity_poly.pdbx_seq_one_letter_code
_entity_poly.pdbx_strand_id
1 'polypeptide(L)'
;MNKVLSGLVAGFAATIVLSILMLMKQMMGVMPQLDVIAMLGSMLGGVTAAWCAHFFIGTVAWGILFAFLTRALPGAYWMKGIIFASGAWLMMMIILMPMAGDGLFGLKLGLMAPVATLMLHIIFGAQMGWVYGALHHESRASV
;
A
#
# COMPACT_ATOMS: atom_id res chain seq x y z
N MET A 1 -17.80 13.21 6.79
CA MET A 1 -17.99 11.96 6.02
C MET A 1 -17.92 10.73 6.92
N ASN A 2 -18.54 9.61 6.52
CA ASN A 2 -18.40 8.32 7.20
C ASN A 2 -16.92 7.86 7.17
N LYS A 3 -16.35 7.49 8.32
CA LYS A 3 -14.96 7.01 8.44
C LYS A 3 -14.62 5.87 7.46
N VAL A 4 -15.56 4.96 7.21
CA VAL A 4 -15.35 3.82 6.30
C VAL A 4 -15.23 4.33 4.86
N LEU A 5 -16.10 5.25 4.46
CA LEU A 5 -16.04 5.85 3.13
C LEU A 5 -14.76 6.66 2.95
N SER A 6 -14.36 7.45 3.95
CA SER A 6 -13.07 8.16 3.94
C SER A 6 -11.89 7.20 3.78
N GLY A 7 -11.93 6.04 4.46
CA GLY A 7 -10.94 4.98 4.35
C GLY A 7 -10.85 4.39 2.95
N LEU A 8 -12.00 4.05 2.36
CA LEU A 8 -12.07 3.50 1.00
C LEU A 8 -11.54 4.50 -0.04
N VAL A 9 -11.94 5.77 0.03
CA VAL A 9 -11.47 6.82 -0.89
C VAL A 9 -9.96 7.02 -0.75
N ALA A 10 -9.46 7.09 0.50
CA ALA A 10 -8.05 7.22 0.77
C ALA A 10 -7.22 6.03 0.28
N GLY A 11 -7.69 4.80 0.51
CA GLY A 11 -7.04 3.58 0.04
C GLY A 11 -7.02 3.48 -1.48
N PHE A 12 -8.13 3.81 -2.14
CA PHE A 12 -8.20 3.84 -3.60
C PHE A 12 -7.22 4.87 -4.21
N ALA A 13 -7.22 6.11 -3.69
CA ALA A 13 -6.32 7.16 -4.15
C ALA A 13 -4.85 6.78 -3.97
N ALA A 14 -4.49 6.21 -2.80
CA ALA A 14 -3.13 5.73 -2.54
C ALA A 14 -2.73 4.57 -3.47
N THR A 15 -3.67 3.67 -3.78
CA THR A 15 -3.43 2.53 -4.68
C THR A 15 -3.19 2.97 -6.11
N ILE A 16 -3.89 4.01 -6.59
CA ILE A 16 -3.61 4.62 -7.90
C ILE A 16 -2.18 5.18 -7.93
N VAL A 17 -1.79 5.97 -6.93
CA VAL A 17 -0.44 6.54 -6.87
C VAL A 17 0.62 5.44 -6.85
N LEU A 18 0.42 4.39 -6.05
CA LEU A 18 1.31 3.25 -5.98
C LEU A 18 1.39 2.50 -7.33
N SER A 19 0.25 2.29 -8.00
CA SER A 19 0.19 1.63 -9.31
C SER A 19 0.99 2.42 -10.36
N ILE A 20 0.88 3.74 -10.37
CA ILE A 20 1.66 4.62 -11.25
C ILE A 20 3.15 4.42 -10.99
N LEU A 21 3.58 4.46 -9.72
CA LEU A 21 4.99 4.27 -9.35
C LEU A 21 5.52 2.89 -9.74
N MET A 22 4.70 1.84 -9.58
CA MET A 22 5.04 0.49 -9.99
C MET A 22 5.27 0.40 -11.50
N LEU A 23 4.36 0.96 -12.29
CA LEU A 23 4.47 0.99 -13.76
C LEU A 23 5.67 1.82 -14.22
N MET A 24 5.88 3.01 -13.65
CA MET A 24 7.03 3.87 -13.96
C MET A 24 8.36 3.16 -13.68
N LYS A 25 8.49 2.54 -12.51
CA LYS A 25 9.69 1.77 -12.13
C LYS A 25 9.97 0.66 -13.14
N GLN A 26 8.94 -0.07 -13.57
CA GLN A 26 9.07 -1.13 -14.57
C GLN A 26 9.50 -0.58 -15.93
N MET A 27 8.89 0.50 -16.40
CA MET A 27 9.26 1.18 -17.66
C MET A 27 10.71 1.69 -17.65
N MET A 28 11.20 2.15 -16.49
CA MET A 28 12.59 2.60 -16.32
C MET A 28 13.59 1.46 -16.14
N GLY A 29 13.15 0.20 -16.09
CA GLY A 29 14.02 -0.95 -15.86
C GLY A 29 14.66 -0.98 -14.46
N VAL A 30 14.07 -0.31 -13.47
CA VAL A 30 14.60 -0.25 -12.11
C VAL A 30 14.11 -1.47 -11.34
N MET A 31 15.02 -2.36 -10.91
CA MET A 31 14.71 -3.63 -10.22
C MET A 31 13.56 -4.41 -10.89
N PRO A 32 13.68 -4.78 -12.18
CA PRO A 32 12.60 -5.44 -12.92
C PRO A 32 12.10 -6.72 -12.25
N GLN A 33 12.98 -7.43 -11.53
CA GLN A 33 12.63 -8.61 -10.74
C GLN A 33 11.63 -8.33 -9.60
N LEU A 34 11.55 -7.08 -9.12
CA LEU A 34 10.55 -6.66 -8.14
C LEU A 34 9.28 -6.18 -8.84
N ASP A 35 8.52 -7.14 -9.35
CA ASP A 35 7.21 -6.93 -9.98
C ASP A 35 6.09 -7.54 -9.13
N VAL A 36 5.35 -6.67 -8.43
CA VAL A 36 4.26 -7.09 -7.54
C VAL A 36 3.10 -7.69 -8.33
N ILE A 37 2.84 -7.24 -9.56
CA ILE A 37 1.74 -7.76 -10.37
C ILE A 37 2.11 -9.14 -10.92
N ALA A 38 3.34 -9.33 -11.38
CA ALA A 38 3.82 -10.65 -11.78
C ALA A 38 3.82 -11.63 -10.59
N MET A 39 4.29 -11.18 -9.42
CA MET A 39 4.29 -11.95 -8.17
C MET A 39 2.87 -12.37 -7.77
N LEU A 40 1.91 -11.45 -7.73
CA LEU A 40 0.52 -11.78 -7.42
C LEU A 40 -0.11 -12.64 -8.53
N GLY A 41 0.30 -12.45 -9.79
CA GLY A 41 -0.19 -13.21 -10.93
C GLY A 41 0.21 -14.68 -10.87
N SER A 42 1.44 -14.97 -10.44
CA SER A 42 1.91 -16.35 -10.25
C SER A 42 1.18 -17.05 -9.10
N MET A 43 0.79 -16.30 -8.06
CA MET A 43 0.06 -16.82 -6.91
C MET A 43 -1.45 -17.01 -7.18
N LEU A 44 -2.06 -16.12 -7.97
CA LEU A 44 -3.51 -16.05 -8.18
C LEU A 44 -3.97 -16.58 -9.55
N GLY A 45 -3.03 -17.03 -10.39
CA GLY A 45 -3.34 -17.66 -11.68
C GLY A 45 -3.57 -16.70 -12.84
N GLY A 46 -3.13 -15.44 -12.75
CA GLY A 46 -3.16 -14.52 -13.89
C GLY A 46 -3.06 -13.03 -13.56
N VAL A 47 -2.70 -12.24 -14.57
CA VAL A 47 -2.50 -10.78 -14.47
C VAL A 47 -3.77 -10.03 -14.06
N THR A 48 -4.94 -10.47 -14.54
CA THR A 48 -6.21 -9.84 -14.18
C THR A 48 -6.52 -10.05 -12.70
N ALA A 49 -6.34 -11.27 -12.19
CA ALA A 49 -6.52 -11.58 -10.77
C ALA A 49 -5.53 -10.80 -9.89
N ALA A 50 -4.28 -10.62 -10.35
CA ALA A 50 -3.27 -9.82 -9.68
C ALA A 50 -3.68 -8.35 -9.51
N TRP A 51 -4.15 -7.71 -10.59
CA TRP A 51 -4.64 -6.33 -10.52
C TRP A 51 -5.89 -6.20 -9.65
N CYS A 52 -6.84 -7.12 -9.77
CA CYS A 52 -8.02 -7.15 -8.90
C CYS A 52 -7.61 -7.26 -7.43
N ALA A 53 -6.69 -8.17 -7.09
CA ALA A 53 -6.18 -8.32 -5.73
C ALA A 53 -5.42 -7.09 -5.25
N HIS A 54 -4.58 -6.48 -6.09
CA HIS A 54 -3.85 -5.26 -5.76
C HIS A 54 -4.80 -4.12 -5.37
N PHE A 55 -5.81 -3.87 -6.20
CA PHE A 55 -6.81 -2.83 -5.92
C PHE A 55 -7.72 -3.18 -4.74
N PHE A 56 -8.12 -4.44 -4.60
CA PHE A 56 -8.94 -4.88 -3.48
C PHE A 56 -8.19 -4.73 -2.14
N ILE A 57 -6.95 -5.20 -2.08
CA ILE A 57 -6.12 -5.10 -0.87
C ILE A 57 -5.83 -3.63 -0.54
N GLY A 58 -5.38 -2.85 -1.53
CA GLY A 58 -5.05 -1.43 -1.35
C GLY A 58 -6.25 -0.57 -0.95
N THR A 59 -7.40 -0.81 -1.56
CA THR A 59 -8.61 0.00 -1.36
C THR A 59 -9.45 -0.48 -0.20
N VAL A 60 -9.82 -1.76 -0.21
CA VAL A 60 -10.80 -2.33 0.72
C VAL A 60 -10.10 -2.77 2.00
N ALA A 61 -9.14 -3.69 1.92
CA ALA A 61 -8.51 -4.25 3.12
C ALA A 61 -7.77 -3.16 3.90
N TRP A 62 -6.83 -2.47 3.26
CA TRP A 62 -6.03 -1.43 3.91
C TRP A 62 -6.82 -0.16 4.20
N GLY A 63 -7.68 0.30 3.29
CA GLY A 63 -8.48 1.51 3.51
C GLY A 63 -9.44 1.37 4.70
N ILE A 64 -10.14 0.25 4.81
CA ILE A 64 -11.02 -0.03 5.96
C ILE A 64 -10.21 -0.18 7.23
N LEU A 65 -9.15 -1.00 7.22
CA LEU A 65 -8.33 -1.23 8.41
C LEU A 65 -7.71 0.06 8.94
N PHE A 66 -7.19 0.90 8.05
CA PHE A 66 -6.66 2.22 8.40
C PHE A 66 -7.72 3.12 9.05
N ALA A 67 -8.94 3.16 8.53
CA ALA A 67 -10.03 3.97 9.09
C ALA A 67 -10.37 3.60 10.54
N PHE A 68 -10.23 2.32 10.92
CA PHE A 68 -10.42 1.88 12.31
C PHE A 68 -9.20 2.14 13.18
N LEU A 69 -7.99 1.93 12.67
CA LEU A 69 -6.74 2.08 13.44
C LEU A 69 -6.28 3.53 13.56
N THR A 70 -6.77 4.45 12.74
CA THR A 70 -6.32 5.86 12.74
C THR A 70 -6.40 6.52 14.13
N ARG A 71 -7.36 6.12 14.98
CA ARG A 71 -7.51 6.67 16.34
C ARG A 71 -6.41 6.22 17.29
N ALA A 72 -5.87 5.02 17.11
CA ALA A 72 -4.82 4.44 17.94
C ALA A 72 -3.41 4.91 17.53
N LEU A 73 -3.25 5.37 16.28
CA LEU A 73 -1.96 5.80 15.76
C LEU A 73 -1.65 7.25 16.16
N PRO A 74 -0.41 7.54 16.62
CA PRO A 74 -0.01 8.88 17.03
C PRO A 74 0.27 9.80 15.83
N GLY A 75 0.16 11.12 16.05
CA GLY A 75 0.62 12.13 15.10
C GLY A 75 -0.39 12.63 14.07
N ALA A 76 0.10 13.36 13.06
CA ALA A 76 -0.69 13.84 11.94
C ALA A 76 -1.13 12.69 11.01
N TYR A 77 -2.23 12.87 10.27
CA TYR A 77 -2.80 11.78 9.46
C TYR A 77 -1.83 11.16 8.45
N TRP A 78 -0.99 11.95 7.78
CA TRP A 78 0.04 11.44 6.87
C TRP A 78 1.07 10.55 7.61
N MET A 79 1.46 10.92 8.83
CA MET A 79 2.38 10.14 9.66
C MET A 79 1.73 8.85 10.16
N LYS A 80 0.44 8.90 10.54
CA LYS A 80 -0.34 7.70 10.87
C LYS A 80 -0.37 6.72 9.70
N GLY A 81 -0.57 7.24 8.49
CA GLY A 81 -0.55 6.45 7.27
C GLY A 81 0.80 5.77 7.02
N ILE A 82 1.91 6.47 7.23
CA ILE A 82 3.26 5.88 7.16
C ILE A 82 3.44 4.77 8.21
N ILE A 83 3.09 5.01 9.47
CA ILE A 83 3.22 4.01 10.54
C ILE A 83 2.42 2.74 10.18
N PHE A 84 1.18 2.93 9.72
CA PHE A 84 0.32 1.84 9.28
C PHE A 84 0.91 1.07 8.10
N ALA A 85 1.34 1.77 7.05
CA ALA A 85 1.88 1.14 5.85
C ALA A 85 3.22 0.44 6.08
N SER A 86 4.04 0.92 7.03
CA SER A 86 5.25 0.20 7.47
C SER A 86 4.90 -1.15 8.13
N GLY A 87 3.78 -1.23 8.86
CA GLY A 87 3.26 -2.50 9.37
C GLY A 87 2.79 -3.44 8.26
N ALA A 88 2.07 -2.93 7.26
CA ALA A 88 1.68 -3.68 6.07
C ALA A 88 2.90 -4.17 5.26
N TRP A 89 3.93 -3.33 5.14
CA TRP A 89 5.21 -3.69 4.53
C TRP A 89 5.90 -4.83 5.28
N LEU A 90 5.97 -4.75 6.62
CA LEU A 90 6.53 -5.85 7.42
C LEU A 90 5.79 -7.16 7.17
N MET A 91 4.45 -7.13 7.13
CA MET A 91 3.64 -8.30 6.79
C MET A 91 3.98 -8.85 5.40
N MET A 92 4.13 -7.98 4.40
CA MET A 92 4.56 -8.38 3.05
C MET A 92 5.95 -9.03 3.06
N MET A 93 6.91 -8.47 3.80
CA MET A 93 8.28 -8.97 3.85
C MET A 93 8.43 -10.33 4.55
N ILE A 94 7.61 -10.59 5.58
CA ILE A 94 7.72 -11.82 6.38
C ILE A 94 6.75 -12.92 5.95
N ILE A 95 5.65 -12.57 5.27
CA ILE A 95 4.62 -13.52 4.84
C ILE A 95 4.63 -13.66 3.32
N LEU A 96 4.32 -12.58 2.59
CA LEU A 96 4.07 -12.65 1.16
C LEU A 96 5.34 -12.97 0.36
N MET A 97 6.48 -12.36 0.70
CA MET A 97 7.76 -12.62 0.02
C MET A 97 8.21 -14.08 0.15
N PRO A 98 8.22 -14.71 1.35
CA PRO A 98 8.45 -16.15 1.46
C PRO A 98 7.44 -17.00 0.71
N MET A 99 6.15 -16.67 0.77
CA MET A 99 5.09 -17.40 0.06
C MET A 99 5.25 -17.34 -1.46
N ALA A 100 5.73 -16.21 -1.98
CA ALA A 100 6.05 -16.03 -3.40
C ALA A 100 7.35 -16.75 -3.83
N GLY A 101 8.12 -17.29 -2.88
CA GLY A 101 9.38 -17.98 -3.14
C GLY A 101 10.61 -17.07 -3.13
N ASP A 102 10.46 -15.77 -2.86
CA ASP A 102 11.52 -14.76 -2.89
C ASP A 102 12.34 -14.65 -1.59
N GLY A 103 12.00 -15.48 -0.60
CA GLY A 103 12.68 -15.56 0.69
C GLY A 103 12.26 -14.46 1.67
N LEU A 104 12.77 -14.53 2.91
CA LEU A 104 12.47 -13.55 3.94
C LEU A 104 12.99 -12.16 3.51
N PHE A 105 12.16 -11.12 3.69
CA PHE A 105 12.46 -9.76 3.20
C PHE A 105 12.69 -9.63 1.69
N GLY A 106 12.32 -10.64 0.89
CA GLY A 106 12.58 -10.64 -0.55
C GLY A 106 14.08 -10.68 -0.90
N LEU A 107 14.92 -11.19 0.00
CA LEU A 107 16.37 -11.14 -0.15
C LEU A 107 16.91 -11.89 -1.37
N LYS A 108 16.15 -12.83 -1.95
CA LYS A 108 16.52 -13.47 -3.23
C LYS A 108 16.45 -12.50 -4.41
N LEU A 109 15.67 -11.43 -4.30
CA LEU A 109 15.57 -10.36 -5.30
C LEU A 109 16.70 -9.31 -5.15
N GLY A 110 17.47 -9.39 -4.06
CA GLY A 110 18.59 -8.51 -3.72
C GLY A 110 18.33 -7.63 -2.50
N LEU A 111 19.41 -7.09 -1.90
CA LEU A 111 19.36 -6.27 -0.68
C LEU A 111 18.55 -4.97 -0.85
N MET A 112 18.39 -4.49 -2.09
CA MET A 112 17.62 -3.29 -2.38
C MET A 112 16.10 -3.54 -2.41
N ALA A 113 15.63 -4.78 -2.54
CA ALA A 113 14.21 -5.10 -2.58
C ALA A 113 13.44 -4.65 -1.31
N PRO A 114 13.89 -4.95 -0.08
CA PRO A 114 13.20 -4.47 1.13
C PRO A 114 13.23 -2.94 1.25
N VAL A 115 14.33 -2.29 0.84
CA VAL A 115 14.45 -0.82 0.87
C VAL A 115 13.49 -0.17 -0.12
N ALA A 116 13.45 -0.67 -1.36
CA ALA A 116 12.59 -0.15 -2.40
C ALA A 116 11.11 -0.32 -2.08
N THR A 117 10.73 -1.51 -1.60
CA THR A 117 9.35 -1.77 -1.17
C THR A 117 8.97 -0.92 0.03
N LEU A 118 9.87 -0.70 1.00
CA LEU A 118 9.60 0.19 2.13
C LEU A 118 9.32 1.62 1.65
N MET A 119 10.13 2.15 0.73
CA MET A 119 9.91 3.49 0.15
C MET A 119 8.54 3.60 -0.53
N LEU A 120 8.15 2.58 -1.32
CA LEU A 120 6.83 2.54 -1.94
C LEU A 120 5.71 2.52 -0.89
N HIS A 121 5.88 1.78 0.21
CA HIS A 121 4.89 1.75 1.30
C HIS A 121 4.82 3.05 2.08
N ILE A 122 5.95 3.74 2.27
CA ILE A 122 5.96 5.07 2.88
C ILE A 122 5.14 6.04 2.03
N ILE A 123 5.33 6.05 0.70
CA ILE A 123 4.58 6.91 -0.21
C ILE A 123 3.08 6.55 -0.18
N PHE A 124 2.76 5.27 -0.30
CA PHE A 124 1.38 4.77 -0.19
C PHE A 124 0.72 5.19 1.12
N GLY A 125 1.41 4.99 2.25
CA GLY A 125 0.92 5.33 3.58
C GLY A 125 0.73 6.83 3.75
N ALA A 126 1.71 7.64 3.36
CA ALA A 126 1.61 9.10 3.41
C ALA A 126 0.41 9.61 2.61
N GLN A 127 0.22 9.10 1.39
CA GLN A 127 -0.89 9.48 0.52
C GLN A 127 -2.25 9.08 1.12
N MET A 128 -2.37 7.84 1.59
CA MET A 128 -3.61 7.36 2.25
C MET A 128 -3.94 8.22 3.48
N GLY A 129 -2.95 8.45 4.33
CA GLY A 129 -3.11 9.29 5.51
C GLY A 129 -3.54 10.71 5.16
N TRP A 130 -2.88 11.33 4.18
CA TRP A 130 -3.22 12.69 3.75
C TRP A 130 -4.65 12.80 3.24
N VAL A 131 -5.06 11.94 2.29
CA VAL A 131 -6.42 11.96 1.73
C VAL A 131 -7.46 11.70 2.82
N TYR A 132 -7.22 10.73 3.69
CA TYR A 132 -8.12 10.45 4.82
C TYR A 132 -8.27 11.67 5.73
N GLY A 133 -7.16 12.33 6.08
CA GLY A 133 -7.16 13.53 6.90
C GLY A 133 -7.94 14.68 6.27
N ALA A 134 -7.72 14.96 4.98
CA ALA A 134 -8.41 16.02 4.24
C ALA A 134 -9.94 15.85 4.30
N LEU A 135 -10.43 14.64 4.05
CA LEU A 135 -11.88 14.31 4.09
C LEU A 135 -12.49 14.45 5.50
N HIS A 136 -11.68 14.40 6.55
CA HIS A 136 -12.10 14.63 7.92
C HIS A 136 -12.01 16.10 8.36
N HIS A 137 -11.13 16.90 7.75
CA HIS A 137 -11.03 18.34 7.99
C HIS A 137 -12.20 19.10 7.34
N GLU A 138 -12.54 18.79 6.07
CA GLU A 138 -13.68 19.41 5.37
C GLU A 138 -15.02 19.17 6.09
N SER A 139 -15.16 18.02 6.73
CA SER A 139 -16.35 17.66 7.52
C SER A 139 -16.52 18.49 8.81
N ARG A 140 -15.48 19.19 9.28
CA ARG A 140 -15.55 20.05 10.48
C ARG A 140 -15.71 21.53 10.15
N ALA A 141 -15.45 21.94 8.91
CA ALA A 141 -15.60 23.32 8.45
C ALA A 141 -17.00 23.61 7.85
N SER A 142 -17.83 22.58 7.72
CA SER A 142 -19.18 22.63 7.13
C SER A 142 -20.32 22.53 8.18
N VAL A 143 -19.99 22.68 9.47
CA VAL A 143 -20.91 22.74 10.61
C VAL A 143 -20.64 24.03 11.38
#